data_AF-A0A800DXG6-F1
#
_entry.id   AF-A0A800DXG6-F1
#
_cell.length_a   1.000
_cell.length_b   1.000
_cell.length_c   1.000
_cell.angle_alpha   90.00
_cell.angle_beta   90.00
_cell.angle_gamma   90.00
#
_symmetry.space_group_name_H-M   'P 1'
#
loop_
_entity.id
_entity.type
_entity.pdbx_description
1 polymer ?
#
loop_
_entity_poly.entity_id
_entity_poly.type
_entity_poly.pdbx_seq_one_letter_code
_entity_poly.pdbx_strand_id
1 'polypeptide(L)' 'DNVLNGIAYDKENDRLFVTGKKWNKLFEIKYKLK' A
#
# COMPACT_ATOMS: atom_id res chain seq x y z
N ASP A 1 12.87 12.50 6.71
CA ASP A 1 12.67 11.05 6.93
C ASP A 1 11.82 10.42 5.85
N ASN A 2 12.13 9.15 5.55
CA ASN A 2 11.37 8.29 4.64
C ASN A 2 10.55 7.31 5.50
N VAL A 3 9.26 7.58 5.67
CA VAL A 3 8.38 6.82 6.58
C VAL A 3 7.10 6.39 5.86
N LEU A 4 6.56 5.24 6.22
CA LEU A 4 5.24 4.79 5.76
C LEU A 4 4.18 5.77 6.27
N ASN A 5 3.31 6.25 5.39
CA ASN A 5 2.27 7.21 5.76
C ASN A 5 1.05 7.20 4.82
N GLY A 6 0.97 6.28 3.86
CA GLY A 6 -0.16 6.18 2.94
C GLY A 6 -0.65 4.74 2.86
N ILE A 7 -1.93 4.54 3.16
CA ILE A 7 -2.65 3.27 3.00
C ILE A 7 -3.95 3.59 2.27
N ALA A 8 -4.24 2.86 1.19
CA ALA A 8 -5.49 2.98 0.44
C ALA A 8 -6.05 1.60 0.12
N TYR A 9 -7.38 1.45 0.23
CA TYR A 9 -8.09 0.22 -0.10
C TYR A 9 -9.08 0.47 -1.24
N ASP A 10 -8.93 -0.31 -2.30
CA ASP A 10 -9.85 -0.36 -3.44
C ASP A 10 -10.82 -1.52 -3.22
N LYS A 11 -12.05 -1.18 -2.82
CA LYS A 11 -13.10 -2.16 -2.48
C LYS A 11 -13.62 -2.92 -3.69
N GLU A 12 -13.65 -2.29 -4.86
CA GLU A 12 -14.22 -2.91 -6.07
C GLU A 12 -13.34 -4.04 -6.57
N ASN A 13 -12.02 -3.88 -6.45
CA ASN A 13 -11.04 -4.85 -6.95
C ASN A 13 -10.31 -5.62 -5.83
N ASP A 14 -10.68 -5.38 -4.57
CA ASP A 14 -10.05 -5.95 -3.36
C ASP A 14 -8.52 -5.78 -3.35
N ARG A 15 -8.05 -4.54 -3.56
CA ARG A 15 -6.62 -4.21 -3.59
C ARG A 15 -6.23 -3.29 -2.46
N LEU A 16 -5.09 -3.58 -1.82
CA LEU A 16 -4.51 -2.76 -0.77
C LEU A 16 -3.20 -2.14 -1.27
N PHE A 17 -3.11 -0.81 -1.17
CA PHE A 17 -1.94 -0.06 -1.59
C PHE A 17 -1.25 0.60 -0.40
N VAL A 18 0.09 0.62 -0.43
CA VAL A 18 0.92 1.24 0.60
C VAL A 18 2.00 2.12 -0.03
N THR A 19 2.23 3.29 0.59
CA THR A 19 3.31 4.21 0.23
C THR A 19 3.80 4.99 1.46
N GLY A 20 4.78 5.88 1.24
CA GLY A 20 5.44 6.64 2.29
C GLY A 20 5.93 8.01 1.83
N LYS A 21 6.28 8.86 2.80
CA LYS A 21 6.88 10.18 2.55
C LYS A 21 8.18 10.00 1.77
N LYS A 22 8.29 10.70 0.63
CA LYS A 22 9.44 10.68 -0.30
C LYS A 22 9.74 9.32 -0.93
N TRP A 23 8.78 8.40 -0.97
CA TRP A 23 8.91 7.17 -1.74
C TRP A 23 8.64 7.47 -3.22
N ASN A 24 9.48 6.98 -4.12
CA ASN A 24 9.26 7.08 -5.57
C ASN A 24 8.44 5.90 -6.12
N LYS A 25 7.81 5.12 -5.23
CA LYS A 25 7.06 3.91 -5.56
C LYS A 25 5.79 3.82 -4.72
N LEU A 26 4.78 3.16 -5.31
CA LEU A 26 3.55 2.71 -4.69
C LEU A 26 3.52 1.19 -4.80
N PHE A 27 3.14 0.49 -3.73
CA PHE A 27 3.09 -0.97 -3.72
C PHE A 27 1.66 -1.44 -3.54
N GLU A 28 1.20 -2.35 -4.40
CA GLU A 28 0.04 -3.18 -4.12
C GLU A 28 0.50 -4.37 -3.28
N ILE A 29 -0.18 -4.65 -2.17
CA ILE A 29 0.13 -5.76 -1.27
C ILE A 29 -1.06 -6.73 -1.20
N LYS A 30 -0.74 -8.03 -1.13
CA LYS A 30 -1.72 -9.10 -0.96
C LYS A 30 -1.34 -9.94 0.25
N TYR A 31 -2.29 -10.19 1.14
CA TYR A 31 -2.10 -11.15 2.22
C TYR A 31 -2.23 -12.56 1.66
N LYS A 32 -1.27 -13.43 2.00
CA LYS A 32 -1.47 -14.88 1.91
C LYS A 32 -1.94 -15.37 3.26
N LEU A 33 -3.12 -15.98 3.30
CA LEU A 33 -3.55 -16.77 4.44
C LEU A 33 -2.64 -18.01 4.52
N LYS A 34 -2.19 -18.35 5.72
CA LYS A 34 -1.38 -19.55 5.99
C LYS A 34 -2.24 -20.81 5.94
#